data_AF-A0A844P3H8-F1
#
_entry.id   AF-A0A844P3H8-F1
#
_cell.length_a   1.000
_cell.length_b   1.000
_cell.length_c   1.000
_cell.angle_alpha   90.00
_cell.angle_beta   90.00
_cell.angle_gamma   90.00
#
_symmetry.space_group_name_H-M   'P 1'
#
loop_
_entity.id
_entity.type
_entity.pdbx_description
1 polymer ?
#
loop_
_entity_poly.entity_id
_entity_poly.type
_entity_poly.pdbx_seq_one_letter_code
_entity_poly.pdbx_strand_id
1 'polypeptide(L)'
;MEDFSIWQKNWFLLNKWSSSILSFIGKSKLLTFTTTIAIAILIAFSSPFASVYVLNRIIDENAVHHINVAEQRENAHNMYIVDLIDACVQSHQLDPKNSANYCKKAKEYYFYKAQADTLLKDNVDQVVADDLFLVMKADIQFLINQQSVNSVSRQFPKYDLPDVKFVFTAWFLFLSYLLAVLCAWAFYRFITNRHNNSEEQT
;
A
#
# COMPACT_ATOMS: atom_id res chain seq x y z
N MET A 1 16.12 23.29 30.33
CA MET A 1 17.41 22.66 30.72
C MET A 1 17.22 21.51 31.73
N GLU A 2 16.03 21.29 32.31
CA GLU A 2 15.79 20.20 33.27
C GLU A 2 15.66 18.80 32.63
N ASP A 3 15.17 18.71 31.39
CA ASP A 3 14.95 17.43 30.68
C ASP A 3 16.23 16.61 30.45
N PHE A 4 17.37 17.28 30.23
CA PHE A 4 18.64 16.61 29.96
C PHE A 4 19.17 15.89 31.21
N SER A 5 18.92 16.45 32.39
CA SER A 5 19.37 15.89 33.68
C SER A 5 18.61 14.62 34.06
N ILE A 6 17.32 14.54 33.70
CA ILE A 6 16.47 13.37 33.92
C ILE A 6 16.88 12.26 32.95
N TRP A 7 17.10 12.60 31.68
CA TRP A 7 17.56 11.65 30.68
C TRP A 7 18.92 11.04 31.05
N GLN A 8 19.86 11.87 31.53
CA GLN A 8 21.18 11.42 31.95
C GLN A 8 21.16 10.52 33.20
N LYS A 9 20.28 10.82 34.17
CA LYS A 9 20.05 9.94 35.35
C LYS A 9 19.44 8.60 34.94
N ASN A 10 18.45 8.60 34.07
CA ASN A 10 17.81 7.38 33.57
C ASN A 10 18.80 6.52 32.78
N TRP A 11 19.63 7.15 31.94
CA TRP A 11 20.70 6.47 31.22
C TRP A 11 21.72 5.81 32.14
N PHE A 12 22.17 6.51 33.19
CA PHE A 12 23.11 5.96 34.17
C PHE A 12 22.52 4.77 34.94
N LEU A 13 21.26 4.88 35.37
CA LEU A 13 20.53 3.80 36.03
C LEU A 13 20.39 2.58 35.12
N LEU A 14 20.01 2.79 33.85
CA LEU A 14 19.92 1.74 32.83
C LEU A 14 21.26 1.03 32.64
N ASN A 15 22.35 1.79 32.55
CA ASN A 15 23.69 1.23 32.34
C ASN A 15 24.19 0.43 33.56
N LYS A 16 23.86 0.89 34.77
CA LYS A 16 24.20 0.17 36.00
C LYS A 16 23.41 -1.13 36.13
N TRP A 17 22.11 -1.09 35.84
CA TRP A 17 21.24 -2.26 35.85
C TRP A 17 21.64 -3.28 34.77
N SER A 18 21.91 -2.81 33.55
CA SER A 18 22.35 -3.68 32.45
C SER A 18 23.67 -4.37 32.78
N SER A 19 24.64 -3.66 33.35
CA SER A 19 25.91 -4.24 33.79
C SER A 19 25.74 -5.32 34.87
N SER A 20 24.86 -5.08 35.85
CA SER A 20 24.55 -6.06 36.91
C SER A 20 23.83 -7.30 36.37
N ILE A 21 22.91 -7.13 35.42
CA ILE A 21 22.21 -8.25 34.78
C ILE A 21 23.21 -9.06 33.93
N LEU A 22 24.06 -8.40 33.15
CA LEU A 22 25.07 -9.05 32.32
C LEU A 22 26.09 -9.84 33.16
N SER A 23 26.52 -9.29 34.30
CA SER A 23 27.44 -9.99 35.20
C SER A 23 26.78 -11.19 35.88
N PHE A 24 25.48 -11.13 36.16
CA PHE A 24 24.71 -12.27 36.66
C PHE A 24 24.56 -13.38 35.61
N ILE A 25 24.23 -13.02 34.36
CA ILE A 25 24.08 -13.97 33.25
C ILE A 25 25.40 -14.67 32.93
N GLY A 26 26.51 -13.92 32.95
CA GLY A 26 27.84 -14.43 32.61
C GLY A 26 28.42 -15.45 33.61
N LYS A 27 27.85 -15.58 34.81
CA LYS A 27 28.31 -16.56 35.82
C LYS A 27 28.00 -18.02 35.47
N SER A 28 27.07 -18.27 34.54
CA SER A 28 26.68 -19.62 34.17
C SER A 28 26.56 -19.77 32.66
N LYS A 29 27.22 -20.81 32.12
CA LYS A 29 27.17 -21.15 30.69
C LYS A 29 25.73 -21.43 30.23
N LEU A 30 24.91 -22.02 31.10
CA LEU A 30 23.51 -22.36 30.80
C LEU A 30 22.62 -21.10 30.75
N LEU A 31 22.82 -20.16 31.68
CA LEU A 31 22.13 -18.86 31.68
C LEU A 31 22.53 -18.00 30.48
N THR A 32 23.81 -18.02 30.11
CA THR A 32 24.31 -17.33 28.92
C THR A 32 23.67 -17.92 27.66
N PHE A 33 23.63 -19.25 27.52
CA PHE A 33 23.04 -19.91 26.37
C PHE A 33 21.54 -19.62 26.22
N THR A 34 20.77 -19.76 27.31
CA THR A 34 19.31 -19.52 27.31
C THR A 34 18.96 -18.06 27.01
N THR A 35 19.67 -17.09 27.58
CA THR A 35 19.45 -15.67 27.30
C THR A 35 19.80 -15.31 25.85
N THR A 36 20.86 -15.88 25.31
CA THR A 36 21.26 -15.67 23.91
C THR A 36 20.19 -16.19 22.94
N ILE A 37 19.63 -17.38 23.21
CA ILE A 37 18.50 -17.93 22.44
C ILE A 37 17.25 -17.05 22.56
N ALA A 38 16.91 -16.62 23.78
CA ALA A 38 15.74 -15.77 24.00
C ALA A 38 15.82 -14.44 23.22
N ILE A 39 17.00 -13.81 23.18
CA ILE A 39 17.24 -12.59 22.38
C ILE A 39 17.07 -12.89 20.89
N ALA A 40 17.63 -14.00 20.40
CA ALA A 40 17.50 -14.39 19.00
C ALA A 40 16.03 -14.62 18.59
N ILE A 41 15.24 -15.28 19.45
CA ILE A 41 13.81 -15.50 19.24
C ILE A 41 13.04 -14.18 19.24
N LEU A 42 13.32 -13.27 20.17
CA LEU A 42 12.68 -11.95 20.22
C LEU A 42 12.93 -11.12 18.97
N ILE A 43 14.17 -11.12 18.44
CA ILE A 43 14.50 -10.42 17.20
C ILE A 43 13.80 -11.09 16.00
N ALA A 44 13.82 -12.43 15.94
CA ALA A 44 13.15 -13.17 14.87
C ALA A 44 11.62 -12.98 14.87
N PHE A 45 10.99 -12.89 16.04
CA PHE A 45 9.53 -12.70 16.15
C PHE A 45 9.08 -11.24 15.99
N SER A 46 9.97 -10.26 16.20
CA SER A 46 9.64 -8.84 16.01
C SER A 46 9.73 -8.39 14.55
N SER A 47 10.52 -9.09 13.73
CA SER A 47 10.71 -8.72 12.32
C SER A 47 9.47 -8.82 11.44
N PRO A 48 8.56 -9.82 11.60
CA PRO A 48 7.32 -9.88 10.82
C PRO A 48 6.45 -8.64 11.09
N PHE A 49 6.32 -8.21 12.34
CA PHE A 49 5.55 -7.01 12.70
C PHE A 49 6.15 -5.74 12.08
N ALA A 50 7.47 -5.58 12.12
CA ALA A 50 8.15 -4.46 11.48
C ALA A 50 7.96 -4.46 9.95
N SER A 51 8.06 -5.64 9.31
CA SER A 51 7.87 -5.78 7.86
C SER A 51 6.44 -5.42 7.44
N VAL A 52 5.43 -5.87 8.19
CA VAL A 52 4.01 -5.56 7.95
C VAL A 52 3.74 -4.07 8.14
N TYR A 53 4.33 -3.46 9.17
CA TYR A 53 4.20 -2.02 9.40
C TYR A 53 4.75 -1.18 8.25
N VAL A 54 5.96 -1.48 7.77
CA VAL A 54 6.58 -0.78 6.63
C VAL A 54 5.77 -0.99 5.35
N LEU A 55 5.33 -2.23 5.10
CA LEU A 55 4.52 -2.56 3.94
C LEU A 55 3.18 -1.82 3.93
N ASN A 56 2.47 -1.81 5.06
CA ASN A 56 1.20 -1.09 5.18
C ASN A 56 1.39 0.40 4.97
N ARG A 57 2.48 1.00 5.49
CA ARG A 57 2.79 2.40 5.26
C ARG A 57 2.98 2.72 3.76
N ILE A 58 3.70 1.87 3.04
CA ILE A 58 3.91 2.03 1.58
C ILE A 58 2.59 1.84 0.81
N ILE A 59 1.73 0.92 1.25
CA ILE A 59 0.40 0.72 0.65
C ILE A 59 -0.48 1.95 0.88
N ASP A 60 -0.54 2.48 2.09
CA ASP A 60 -1.33 3.66 2.43
C ASP A 60 -0.86 4.89 1.65
N GLU A 61 0.45 5.08 1.51
CA GLU A 61 1.02 6.17 0.69
C GLU A 61 0.69 6.03 -0.81
N ASN A 62 0.48 4.79 -1.32
CA ASN A 62 0.11 4.54 -2.72
C ASN A 62 -1.40 4.38 -2.96
N ALA A 63 -2.22 4.21 -1.92
CA ALA A 63 -3.65 3.99 -2.04
C ALA A 63 -4.37 5.16 -2.73
N VAL A 64 -3.89 6.38 -2.49
CA VAL A 64 -4.38 7.61 -3.14
C VAL A 64 -4.22 7.54 -4.67
N HIS A 65 -3.18 6.87 -5.16
CA HIS A 65 -2.93 6.75 -6.60
C HIS A 65 -3.73 5.61 -7.24
N HIS A 66 -3.95 4.49 -6.54
CA HIS A 66 -4.74 3.38 -7.08
C HIS A 66 -6.22 3.73 -7.27
N ILE A 67 -6.83 4.44 -6.32
CA ILE A 67 -8.22 4.91 -6.43
C ILE A 67 -8.35 5.89 -7.61
N ASN A 68 -7.38 6.80 -7.76
CA ASN A 68 -7.37 7.78 -8.85
C ASN A 68 -7.25 7.12 -10.23
N VAL A 69 -6.46 6.05 -10.40
CA VAL A 69 -6.34 5.36 -11.71
C VAL A 69 -7.65 4.68 -12.13
N ALA A 70 -8.36 4.06 -11.19
CA ALA A 70 -9.66 3.44 -11.48
C ALA A 70 -10.70 4.51 -11.85
N GLU A 71 -10.82 5.57 -11.05
CA GLU A 71 -11.71 6.71 -11.34
C GLU A 71 -11.33 7.43 -12.65
N GLN A 72 -10.04 7.60 -12.95
CA GLN A 72 -9.56 8.18 -14.21
C GLN A 72 -9.94 7.32 -15.42
N ARG A 73 -9.82 5.99 -15.31
CA ARG A 73 -10.19 5.07 -16.39
C ARG A 73 -11.70 5.11 -16.63
N GLU A 74 -12.48 5.19 -15.57
CA GLU A 74 -13.92 5.32 -15.65
C GLU A 74 -14.34 6.66 -16.27
N ASN A 75 -13.73 7.77 -15.85
CA ASN A 75 -13.97 9.09 -16.43
C ASN A 75 -13.64 9.11 -17.93
N ALA A 76 -12.48 8.58 -18.32
CA ALA A 76 -12.09 8.47 -19.73
C ALA A 76 -13.08 7.62 -20.55
N HIS A 77 -13.61 6.55 -19.95
CA HIS A 77 -14.65 5.75 -20.60
C HIS A 77 -15.95 6.54 -20.76
N ASN A 78 -16.41 7.25 -19.73
CA ASN A 78 -17.61 8.09 -19.82
C ASN A 78 -17.43 9.20 -20.87
N MET A 79 -16.27 9.85 -20.94
CA MET A 79 -15.96 10.83 -21.99
C MET A 79 -16.06 10.23 -23.39
N TYR A 80 -15.53 9.01 -23.58
CA TYR A 80 -15.65 8.30 -24.85
C TYR A 80 -17.11 8.03 -25.26
N ILE A 81 -17.99 7.74 -24.30
CA ILE A 81 -19.42 7.57 -24.58
C ILE A 81 -20.03 8.90 -25.03
N VAL A 82 -19.69 10.02 -24.39
CA VAL A 82 -20.13 11.36 -24.81
C VAL A 82 -19.68 11.65 -26.24
N ASP A 83 -18.42 11.37 -26.57
CA ASP A 83 -17.88 11.58 -27.93
C ASP A 83 -18.61 10.73 -28.98
N LEU A 84 -18.97 9.49 -28.66
CA LEU A 84 -19.77 8.63 -29.55
C LEU A 84 -21.18 9.18 -29.77
N ILE A 85 -21.80 9.73 -28.72
CA ILE A 85 -23.12 10.36 -28.81
C ILE A 85 -23.04 11.64 -29.66
N ASP A 86 -22.01 12.47 -29.46
CA ASP A 86 -21.78 13.66 -30.28
C ASP A 86 -21.51 13.31 -31.74
N ALA A 87 -20.72 12.27 -31.99
CA ALA A 87 -20.50 11.73 -33.33
C ALA A 87 -21.82 11.28 -33.97
N CYS A 88 -22.70 10.58 -33.24
CA CYS A 88 -24.03 10.23 -33.75
C CYS A 88 -24.84 11.48 -34.14
N VAL A 89 -24.99 12.44 -33.22
CA VAL A 89 -25.80 13.66 -33.44
C VAL A 89 -25.29 14.49 -34.62
N GLN A 90 -23.97 14.59 -34.80
CA GLN A 90 -23.34 15.42 -35.84
C GLN A 90 -23.10 14.67 -37.16
N SER A 91 -23.07 13.33 -37.15
CA SER A 91 -22.73 12.50 -38.31
C SER A 91 -23.66 12.69 -39.50
N HIS A 92 -24.93 13.06 -39.28
CA HIS A 92 -25.87 13.32 -40.37
C HIS A 92 -25.38 14.41 -41.34
N GLN A 93 -24.56 15.35 -40.86
CA GLN A 93 -23.99 16.44 -41.66
C GLN A 93 -22.54 16.15 -42.09
N LEU A 94 -21.75 15.48 -41.24
CA LEU A 94 -20.31 15.32 -41.43
C LEU A 94 -19.90 13.98 -42.09
N ASP A 95 -20.62 12.89 -41.78
CA ASP A 95 -20.34 11.54 -42.29
C ASP A 95 -21.63 10.70 -42.38
N PRO A 96 -22.53 11.03 -43.32
CA PRO A 96 -23.86 10.42 -43.40
C PRO A 96 -23.81 8.93 -43.71
N LYS A 97 -22.72 8.43 -44.32
CA LYS A 97 -22.55 7.02 -44.66
C LYS A 97 -22.37 6.14 -43.42
N ASN A 98 -21.75 6.66 -42.37
CA ASN A 98 -21.48 5.93 -41.14
C ASN A 98 -22.38 6.33 -39.97
N SER A 99 -23.29 7.28 -40.16
CA SER A 99 -24.18 7.80 -39.13
C SER A 99 -24.90 6.71 -38.33
N ALA A 100 -25.49 5.73 -39.01
CA ALA A 100 -26.15 4.59 -38.36
C ALA A 100 -25.20 3.76 -37.47
N ASN A 101 -23.93 3.63 -37.86
CA ASN A 101 -22.93 2.91 -37.07
C ASN A 101 -22.52 3.67 -35.81
N TYR A 102 -22.35 5.01 -35.90
CA TYR A 102 -22.06 5.84 -34.73
C TYR A 102 -23.22 5.80 -33.73
N CYS A 103 -24.46 5.96 -34.21
CA CYS A 103 -25.66 5.91 -33.37
C CYS A 103 -25.89 4.54 -32.74
N LYS A 104 -25.63 3.46 -33.46
CA LYS A 104 -25.67 2.09 -32.90
C LYS A 104 -24.65 1.91 -31.78
N LYS A 105 -23.40 2.35 -31.99
CA LYS A 105 -22.34 2.27 -30.97
C LYS A 105 -22.67 3.13 -29.75
N ALA A 106 -23.14 4.36 -29.95
CA ALA A 106 -23.53 5.24 -28.86
C ALA A 106 -24.59 4.57 -27.96
N LYS A 107 -25.64 3.98 -28.55
CA LYS A 107 -26.67 3.24 -27.83
C LYS A 107 -26.11 2.04 -27.07
N GLU A 108 -25.29 1.22 -27.72
CA GLU A 108 -24.70 0.03 -27.10
C GLU A 108 -23.86 0.38 -25.86
N TYR A 109 -22.97 1.37 -25.98
CA TYR A 109 -22.11 1.76 -24.88
C TYR A 109 -22.88 2.46 -23.75
N TYR A 110 -23.86 3.31 -24.08
CA TYR A 110 -24.75 3.89 -23.08
C TYR A 110 -25.53 2.81 -22.34
N PHE A 111 -26.10 1.84 -23.06
CA PHE A 111 -26.86 0.74 -22.47
C PHE A 111 -26.02 -0.08 -21.49
N TYR A 112 -24.79 -0.47 -21.86
CA TYR A 112 -23.91 -1.19 -20.94
C TYR A 112 -23.55 -0.36 -19.70
N LYS A 113 -23.28 0.94 -19.88
CA LYS A 113 -22.97 1.81 -18.74
C LYS A 113 -24.17 1.95 -17.81
N ALA A 114 -25.35 2.15 -18.37
CA ALA A 114 -26.57 2.37 -17.61
C ALA A 114 -27.12 1.09 -16.96
N GLN A 115 -26.80 -0.10 -17.48
CA GLN A 115 -27.05 -1.37 -16.78
C GLN A 115 -26.13 -1.57 -15.56
N ALA A 116 -24.90 -1.09 -15.64
CA ALA A 116 -23.93 -1.18 -14.55
C ALA A 116 -24.20 -0.14 -13.45
N ASP A 117 -24.80 1.00 -13.79
CA ASP A 117 -25.04 2.11 -12.88
C ASP A 117 -26.50 2.13 -12.36
N THR A 118 -26.67 2.04 -11.04
CA THR A 118 -27.99 2.03 -10.42
C THR A 118 -28.79 3.31 -10.62
N LEU A 119 -28.14 4.46 -10.88
CA LEU A 119 -28.81 5.74 -11.04
C LEU A 119 -29.47 5.90 -12.41
N LEU A 120 -28.98 5.19 -13.43
CA LEU A 120 -29.49 5.30 -14.80
C LEU A 120 -30.47 4.18 -15.14
N LYS A 121 -30.49 3.10 -14.37
CA LYS A 121 -31.15 1.82 -14.69
C LYS A 121 -32.66 1.91 -14.98
N ASP A 122 -33.39 2.80 -14.33
CA ASP A 122 -34.86 2.77 -14.33
C ASP A 122 -35.49 3.25 -15.65
N ASN A 123 -34.75 3.96 -16.51
CA ASN A 123 -35.27 4.52 -17.77
C ASN A 123 -34.47 4.13 -19.02
N VAL A 124 -33.47 3.25 -18.89
CA VAL A 124 -32.52 2.92 -19.97
C VAL A 124 -33.22 2.37 -21.21
N ASP A 125 -34.10 1.39 -21.03
CA ASP A 125 -34.76 0.71 -22.15
C ASP A 125 -35.60 1.69 -22.98
N GLN A 126 -36.29 2.61 -22.32
CA GLN A 126 -37.08 3.64 -22.98
C GLN A 126 -36.20 4.69 -23.67
N VAL A 127 -35.16 5.19 -22.98
CA VAL A 127 -34.23 6.19 -23.52
C VAL A 127 -33.52 5.66 -24.77
N VAL A 128 -33.13 4.39 -24.78
CA VAL A 128 -32.48 3.71 -25.91
C VAL A 128 -33.47 3.40 -27.04
N ALA A 129 -34.70 3.00 -26.73
CA ALA A 129 -35.72 2.71 -27.73
C ALA A 129 -36.19 3.97 -28.46
N ASP A 130 -36.33 5.09 -27.74
CA ASP A 130 -36.82 6.38 -28.25
C ASP A 130 -35.71 7.24 -28.89
N ASP A 131 -34.49 6.70 -29.04
CA ASP A 131 -33.34 7.39 -29.65
C ASP A 131 -33.03 8.76 -29.01
N LEU A 132 -33.20 8.89 -27.69
CA LEU A 132 -33.02 10.15 -26.96
C LEU A 132 -31.55 10.48 -26.69
N PHE A 133 -30.75 10.68 -27.75
CA PHE A 133 -29.30 10.89 -27.67
C PHE A 133 -28.88 12.07 -26.79
N LEU A 134 -29.66 13.16 -26.76
CA LEU A 134 -29.36 14.30 -25.88
C LEU A 134 -29.56 13.96 -24.39
N VAL A 135 -30.52 13.08 -24.07
CA VAL A 135 -30.73 12.58 -22.71
C VAL A 135 -29.58 11.65 -22.33
N MET A 136 -29.22 10.71 -23.21
CA MET A 136 -28.05 9.85 -23.01
C MET A 136 -26.78 10.65 -22.73
N LYS A 137 -26.58 11.76 -23.44
CA LYS A 137 -25.44 12.65 -23.22
C LYS A 137 -25.49 13.30 -21.83
N ALA A 138 -26.64 13.83 -21.44
CA ALA A 138 -26.82 14.47 -20.14
C ALA A 138 -26.58 13.50 -18.98
N ASP A 139 -27.07 12.27 -19.10
CA ASP A 139 -26.89 11.20 -18.11
C ASP A 139 -25.40 10.86 -17.91
N ILE A 140 -24.65 10.70 -19.00
CA ILE A 140 -23.22 10.37 -18.91
C ILE A 140 -22.41 11.58 -18.42
N GLN A 141 -22.79 12.81 -18.81
CA GLN A 141 -22.19 14.03 -18.26
C GLN A 141 -22.45 14.18 -16.76
N PHE A 142 -23.63 13.77 -16.29
CA PHE A 142 -23.93 13.71 -14.87
C PHE A 142 -23.00 12.74 -14.13
N LEU A 143 -22.76 11.54 -14.68
CA LEU A 143 -21.80 10.60 -14.11
C LEU A 143 -20.37 11.15 -14.08
N ILE A 144 -19.94 11.87 -15.13
CA ILE A 144 -18.63 12.54 -15.16
C ILE A 144 -18.54 13.60 -14.06
N ASN A 145 -19.57 14.42 -13.89
CA ASN A 145 -19.59 15.50 -12.90
C ASN A 145 -19.62 15.00 -11.45
N GLN A 146 -20.09 13.78 -11.21
CA GLN A 146 -20.03 13.16 -9.88
C GLN A 146 -18.62 12.65 -9.52
N GLN A 147 -17.74 12.46 -10.49
CA GLN A 147 -16.40 11.94 -10.24
C GLN A 147 -15.49 13.04 -9.67
N SER A 148 -14.65 12.68 -8.71
CA SER A 148 -13.73 13.61 -8.01
C SER A 148 -12.58 14.11 -8.89
N VAL A 149 -12.39 13.48 -10.06
CA VAL A 149 -11.25 13.67 -10.95
C VAL A 149 -11.54 14.77 -11.98
N ASN A 150 -11.14 15.99 -11.65
CA ASN A 150 -11.31 17.17 -12.53
C ASN A 150 -10.50 17.12 -13.85
N SER A 151 -9.51 16.23 -13.99
CA SER A 151 -8.74 16.08 -15.23
C SER A 151 -8.20 14.66 -15.40
N VAL A 152 -8.34 14.12 -16.62
CA VAL A 152 -7.69 12.86 -17.04
C VAL A 152 -6.20 13.12 -17.29
N SER A 153 -5.47 13.57 -16.28
CA SER A 153 -4.00 13.60 -16.31
C SER A 153 -3.51 12.31 -15.68
N ARG A 154 -2.83 11.47 -16.47
CA ARG A 154 -2.29 10.17 -16.04
C ARG A 154 -1.43 10.36 -14.78
N GLN A 155 -1.99 10.10 -13.61
CA GLN A 155 -1.21 9.93 -12.40
C GLN A 155 -0.89 8.44 -12.29
N PHE A 156 0.17 8.03 -12.98
CA PHE A 156 0.68 6.67 -12.80
C PHE A 156 1.06 6.48 -11.32
N PRO A 157 0.81 5.30 -10.74
CA PRO A 157 1.41 4.96 -9.47
C PRO A 157 2.92 5.14 -9.62
N LYS A 158 3.56 5.80 -8.65
CA LYS A 158 5.02 6.03 -8.70
C LYS A 158 5.81 4.72 -8.81
N TYR A 159 5.22 3.61 -8.36
CA TYR A 159 5.82 2.28 -8.38
C TYR A 159 4.74 1.22 -8.70
N ASP A 160 5.00 0.37 -9.69
CA ASP A 160 4.30 -0.90 -9.81
C ASP A 160 4.72 -1.75 -8.61
N LEU A 161 3.78 -2.01 -7.70
CA LEU A 161 3.98 -2.99 -6.64
C LEU A 161 3.55 -4.34 -7.20
N PRO A 162 4.48 -5.26 -7.55
CA PRO A 162 4.12 -6.66 -7.74
C PRO A 162 3.50 -7.22 -6.44
N ASP A 163 3.21 -8.52 -6.35
CA ASP A 163 2.81 -9.17 -5.10
C ASP A 163 3.99 -9.20 -4.09
N VAL A 164 4.50 -8.01 -3.72
CA VAL A 164 5.72 -7.78 -2.94
C VAL A 164 5.53 -8.24 -1.52
N LYS A 165 4.28 -8.48 -1.08
CA LYS A 165 3.98 -8.92 0.28
C LYS A 165 4.74 -10.20 0.60
N PHE A 166 4.80 -11.17 -0.31
CA PHE A 166 5.51 -12.43 -0.05
C PHE A 166 7.03 -12.27 -0.13
N VAL A 167 7.54 -11.63 -1.18
CA VAL A 167 8.98 -11.49 -1.43
C VAL A 167 9.64 -10.59 -0.38
N PHE A 168 9.01 -9.46 -0.04
CA PHE A 168 9.51 -8.54 0.97
C PHE A 168 9.54 -9.20 2.35
N THR A 169 8.47 -9.92 2.73
CA THR A 169 8.41 -10.60 4.03
C THR A 169 9.46 -11.71 4.14
N ALA A 170 9.69 -12.48 3.08
CA ALA A 170 10.69 -13.53 3.05
C ALA A 170 12.13 -12.99 3.15
N TRP A 171 12.47 -11.94 2.38
CA TRP A 171 13.77 -11.29 2.46
C TRP A 171 14.01 -10.60 3.80
N PHE A 172 12.99 -9.96 4.35
CA PHE A 172 13.08 -9.29 5.64
C PHE A 172 13.22 -10.30 6.80
N LEU A 173 12.53 -11.45 6.73
CA LEU A 173 12.74 -12.59 7.64
C LEU A 173 14.17 -13.12 7.54
N PHE A 174 14.69 -13.32 6.32
CA PHE A 174 16.07 -13.79 6.15
C PHE A 174 17.07 -12.82 6.78
N LEU A 175 16.92 -11.52 6.52
CA LEU A 175 17.76 -10.47 7.10
C LEU A 175 17.65 -10.41 8.63
N SER A 176 16.45 -10.55 9.18
CA SER A 176 16.26 -10.50 10.64
C SER A 176 16.84 -11.72 11.34
N TYR A 177 16.73 -12.91 10.76
CA TYR A 177 17.40 -14.11 11.26
C TYR A 177 18.92 -13.95 11.22
N LEU A 178 19.46 -13.41 10.14
CA LEU A 178 20.89 -13.13 10.02
C LEU A 178 21.35 -12.13 11.07
N LEU A 179 20.60 -11.05 11.29
CA LEU A 179 20.87 -10.06 12.33
C LEU A 179 20.78 -10.68 13.74
N ALA A 180 19.77 -11.53 13.99
CA ALA A 180 19.57 -12.20 15.26
C ALA A 180 20.76 -13.11 15.59
N VAL A 181 21.27 -13.87 14.61
CA VAL A 181 22.46 -14.72 14.77
C VAL A 181 23.71 -13.87 15.06
N LEU A 182 23.89 -12.75 14.36
CA LEU A 182 25.01 -11.85 14.60
C LEU A 182 24.96 -11.21 15.99
N CYS A 183 23.79 -10.73 16.42
CA CYS A 183 23.59 -10.17 17.77
C CYS A 183 23.82 -11.23 18.85
N ALA A 184 23.27 -12.44 18.66
CA ALA A 184 23.49 -13.57 19.56
C ALA A 184 24.98 -13.93 19.69
N TRP A 185 25.69 -13.99 18.56
CA TRP A 185 27.12 -14.30 18.54
C TRP A 185 27.97 -13.20 19.19
N ALA A 186 27.67 -11.93 18.91
CA ALA A 186 28.34 -10.80 19.53
C ALA A 186 28.11 -10.77 21.06
N PHE A 187 26.88 -11.03 21.50
CA PHE A 187 26.52 -11.10 22.92
C PHE A 187 27.24 -12.25 23.63
N TYR A 188 27.26 -13.43 23.02
CA TYR A 188 28.00 -14.57 23.51
C TYR A 188 29.49 -14.25 23.67
N ARG A 189 30.14 -13.70 22.63
CA ARG A 189 31.55 -13.30 22.69
C ARG A 189 31.82 -12.25 23.77
N PHE A 190 30.95 -11.26 23.91
CA PHE A 190 31.09 -10.21 24.91
C PHE A 190 31.08 -10.79 26.33
N ILE A 191 30.15 -11.70 26.62
CA ILE A 191 30.05 -12.35 27.92
C ILE A 191 31.26 -13.25 28.17
N THR A 192 31.66 -14.09 27.19
CA THR A 192 32.80 -14.99 27.34
C THR A 192 34.12 -14.24 27.57
N ASN A 193 34.39 -13.17 26.81
CA ASN A 193 35.59 -12.35 27.02
C ASN A 193 35.59 -11.66 28.39
N ARG A 194 34.43 -11.19 28.86
CA ARG A 194 34.33 -10.51 30.16
C ARG A 194 34.53 -11.49 31.33
N HIS A 195 34.07 -12.74 31.17
CA HIS A 195 34.30 -13.80 32.15
C HIS A 195 35.79 -14.19 32.23
N ASN A 196 36.45 -14.42 31.09
CA ASN A 196 37.88 -14.78 31.06
C ASN A 196 38.77 -13.67 31.65
N ASN A 197 38.51 -12.39 31.32
CA ASN A 197 39.27 -11.27 31.88
C ASN A 197 39.05 -11.07 33.38
N SER A 198 37.94 -11.58 33.93
CA SER A 198 37.67 -11.52 35.38
C SER A 198 38.36 -12.66 36.14
N GLU A 199 38.69 -13.77 35.48
CA GLU A 199 39.46 -14.89 36.06
C GLU A 199 40.97 -14.63 36.03
N GLU A 200 41.50 -13.86 35.06
CA GLU A 200 42.93 -13.46 35.03
C GLU A 200 43.31 -12.40 36.09
N GLN A 201 42.33 -11.78 36.76
CA GLN A 201 42.55 -10.73 37.77
C GLN A 201 42.41 -11.22 39.23
N THR A 202 42.15 -12.52 39.44
CA THR A 202 42.08 -13.19 40.75
C THR A 202 43.22 -14.16 40.93
#